data_AF-A0A1R3J899-F1
#
_entry.id   AF-A0A1R3J899-F1
#
_cell.length_a   1.000
_cell.length_b   1.000
_cell.length_c   1.000
_cell.angle_alpha   90.00
_cell.angle_beta   90.00
_cell.angle_gamma   90.00
#
_symmetry.space_group_name_H-M   'P 1'
#
loop_
_entity.id
_entity.type
_entity.pdbx_description
1 polymer ?
#
loop_
_entity_poly.entity_id
_entity_poly.type
_entity_poly.pdbx_seq_one_letter_code
_entity_poly.pdbx_strand_id
1 'polypeptide(L)'
;MGRWLKDQKERKKQEIRTHNAQLHAAVSVAGVAAAVAALAASSAIPEVTTGSQKTSSKVSTAIASAAALVASHCIEIAEDMGADHDHILTVVNSATNARTNGDIMTLTAGAATALRGAATLRARLQKTTTFALGDEKGEAGNEVNVSTALNFVTTGGELLKRTRKGGG
;
A
#
# COMPACT_ATOMS: atom_id res chain seq x y z
N MET A 1 37.16 -13.91 -15.83
CA MET A 1 35.92 -13.53 -16.55
C MET A 1 34.65 -14.25 -16.04
N GLY A 2 34.73 -15.44 -15.42
CA GLY A 2 33.55 -16.18 -14.95
C GLY A 2 32.82 -15.63 -13.70
N ARG A 3 33.46 -14.78 -12.88
CA ARG A 3 32.82 -14.16 -11.70
C ARG A 3 31.78 -13.10 -12.08
N TRP A 4 32.05 -12.30 -13.10
CA TRP A 4 31.14 -11.26 -13.58
C TRP A 4 29.85 -11.81 -14.20
N LEU A 5 29.95 -12.89 -14.98
CA LEU A 5 28.78 -13.60 -15.53
C LEU A 5 27.87 -14.19 -14.44
N LYS A 6 28.46 -14.72 -13.36
CA LYS A 6 27.71 -15.21 -12.19
C LYS A 6 27.01 -14.07 -11.45
N ASP A 7 27.69 -12.94 -11.27
CA ASP A 7 27.15 -11.77 -10.60
C ASP A 7 25.98 -11.13 -11.38
N GLN A 8 26.12 -11.00 -12.70
CA GLN A 8 25.03 -10.56 -13.60
C GLN A 8 23.82 -11.49 -13.54
N LYS A 9 24.04 -12.81 -13.49
CA LYS A 9 22.96 -13.80 -13.38
C LYS A 9 22.23 -13.69 -12.04
N GLU A 10 22.96 -13.56 -10.94
CA GLU A 10 22.37 -13.39 -9.61
C GLU A 10 21.63 -12.06 -9.50
N ARG A 11 22.15 -10.99 -10.11
CA ARG A 11 21.48 -9.69 -10.18
C ARG A 11 20.15 -9.76 -10.91
N LYS A 12 20.09 -10.36 -12.10
CA LYS A 12 18.83 -10.58 -12.84
C LYS A 12 17.81 -11.36 -12.01
N LYS A 13 18.27 -12.37 -11.25
CA LYS A 13 17.41 -13.14 -10.36
C LYS A 13 16.87 -12.28 -9.21
N GLN A 14 17.67 -11.36 -8.69
CA GLN A 14 17.25 -10.45 -7.63
C GLN A 14 16.25 -9.40 -8.14
N GLU A 15 16.45 -8.88 -9.36
CA GLU A 15 15.53 -7.96 -10.04
C GLU A 15 14.12 -8.57 -10.15
N ILE A 16 14.01 -9.81 -10.65
CA ILE A 16 12.71 -10.51 -10.75
C ILE A 16 12.03 -10.66 -9.39
N ARG A 17 12.78 -10.99 -8.34
CA ARG A 17 12.21 -11.11 -6.97
C ARG A 17 11.71 -9.78 -6.44
N THR A 18 12.45 -8.70 -6.69
CA THR A 18 12.04 -7.36 -6.26
C THR A 18 10.75 -6.92 -6.95
N HIS A 19 10.65 -7.21 -8.25
CA HIS A 19 9.48 -6.90 -9.06
C HIS A 19 8.24 -7.68 -8.60
N ASN A 20 8.35 -9.01 -8.43
CA ASN A 20 7.24 -9.83 -7.95
C ASN A 20 6.77 -9.41 -6.54
N ALA A 21 7.68 -8.96 -5.68
CA ALA A 21 7.32 -8.46 -4.36
C ALA A 21 6.57 -7.12 -4.42
N GLN A 22 6.97 -6.22 -5.32
CA GLN A 22 6.28 -4.95 -5.56
C GLN A 22 4.89 -5.18 -6.15
N LEU A 23 4.77 -6.09 -7.11
CA LEU A 23 3.51 -6.52 -7.69
C LEU A 23 2.57 -7.05 -6.59
N HIS A 24 3.05 -7.98 -5.76
CA HIS A 24 2.26 -8.53 -4.65
C HIS A 24 1.83 -7.45 -3.66
N ALA A 25 2.69 -6.48 -3.38
CA ALA A 25 2.35 -5.36 -2.51
C ALA A 25 1.26 -4.46 -3.14
N ALA A 26 1.35 -4.14 -4.43
CA ALA A 26 0.34 -3.35 -5.13
C ALA A 26 -1.04 -4.03 -5.12
N VAL A 27 -1.09 -5.32 -5.44
CA VAL A 27 -2.34 -6.13 -5.41
C VAL A 27 -2.91 -6.21 -3.99
N SER A 28 -2.05 -6.35 -2.97
CA SER A 28 -2.49 -6.38 -1.57
C SER A 28 -3.10 -5.04 -1.13
N VAL A 29 -2.52 -3.91 -1.55
CA VAL A 29 -3.05 -2.57 -1.26
C VAL A 29 -4.36 -2.33 -2.00
N ALA A 30 -4.47 -2.75 -3.26
CA ALA A 30 -5.72 -2.69 -4.01
C ALA A 30 -6.85 -3.45 -3.30
N GLY A 31 -6.58 -4.65 -2.80
CA GLY A 31 -7.52 -5.45 -2.02
C GLY A 31 -7.99 -4.73 -0.74
N VAL A 32 -7.06 -4.16 0.04
CA VAL A 32 -7.40 -3.37 1.24
C VAL A 32 -8.27 -2.16 0.89
N ALA A 33 -7.88 -1.40 -0.12
CA ALA A 33 -8.62 -0.20 -0.55
C ALA A 33 -10.03 -0.56 -1.02
N ALA A 34 -10.20 -1.65 -1.77
CA ALA A 34 -11.50 -2.15 -2.18
C ALA A 34 -12.36 -2.61 -0.99
N ALA A 35 -11.76 -3.30 -0.01
CA ALA A 35 -12.46 -3.71 1.20
C ALA A 35 -12.96 -2.50 2.02
N VAL A 36 -12.13 -1.46 2.16
CA VAL A 36 -12.50 -0.21 2.82
C VAL A 36 -13.60 0.51 2.04
N ALA A 37 -13.51 0.54 0.71
CA ALA A 37 -14.55 1.15 -0.13
C ALA A 37 -15.91 0.45 0.06
N ALA A 38 -15.93 -0.88 0.04
CA ALA A 38 -17.13 -1.68 0.25
C ALA A 38 -17.74 -1.49 1.65
N LEU A 39 -16.90 -1.51 2.70
CA LEU A 39 -17.34 -1.30 4.07
C LEU A 39 -17.91 0.11 4.29
N ALA A 40 -17.23 1.14 3.77
CA ALA A 40 -17.67 2.51 3.86
C ALA A 40 -18.98 2.74 3.09
N ALA A 41 -19.13 2.14 1.89
CA ALA A 41 -20.37 2.19 1.13
C ALA A 41 -21.54 1.52 1.88
N SER A 42 -21.29 0.38 2.54
CA SER A 42 -22.30 -0.29 3.38
C SER A 42 -22.77 0.60 4.54
N SER A 43 -21.85 1.35 5.15
CA SER A 43 -22.16 2.32 6.21
C SER A 43 -22.80 3.62 5.71
N ALA A 44 -22.87 3.87 4.40
CA ALA A 44 -23.51 5.05 3.82
C ALA A 44 -25.03 4.89 3.64
N ILE A 45 -25.53 3.65 3.73
CA ILE A 45 -26.96 3.36 3.60
C ILE A 45 -27.67 3.87 4.85
N PRO A 46 -28.60 4.84 4.74
CA PRO A 46 -29.28 5.40 5.89
C PRO A 46 -30.22 4.37 6.51
N GLU A 47 -29.90 3.92 7.73
CA GLU A 47 -30.88 3.35 8.65
C GLU A 47 -31.98 4.40 8.89
N VAL A 48 -33.24 4.00 8.80
CA VAL A 48 -34.43 4.87 8.90
C VAL A 48 -34.61 5.35 10.35
N THR A 49 -33.68 6.11 10.93
CA THR A 49 -33.85 6.71 12.26
C THR A 49 -33.13 8.06 12.42
N THR A 50 -33.96 9.10 12.58
CA THR A 50 -33.75 10.37 13.30
C THR A 50 -32.43 11.15 13.16
N GLY A 51 -32.51 12.28 12.44
CA GLY A 51 -31.91 13.58 12.84
C GLY A 51 -30.41 13.82 12.65
N SER A 52 -29.53 12.90 13.06
CA SER A 52 -28.06 13.11 13.10
C SER A 52 -27.27 12.35 12.03
N GLN A 53 -27.93 11.52 11.21
CA GLN A 53 -27.30 10.57 10.28
C GLN A 53 -26.81 11.20 8.95
N LYS A 54 -27.26 12.41 8.59
CA LYS A 54 -27.03 13.03 7.26
C LYS A 54 -25.58 13.45 6.99
N THR A 55 -24.78 13.69 8.02
CA THR A 55 -23.35 14.05 7.90
C THR A 55 -22.48 12.80 7.85
N SER A 56 -22.81 11.79 8.66
CA SER A 56 -22.13 10.49 8.69
C SER A 56 -22.19 9.79 7.32
N SER A 57 -23.36 9.78 6.67
CA SER A 57 -23.53 9.16 5.34
C SER A 57 -22.76 9.87 4.22
N LYS A 58 -22.59 11.20 4.30
CA LYS A 58 -21.78 11.97 3.34
C LYS A 58 -20.29 11.65 3.49
N VAL A 59 -19.82 11.52 4.73
CA VAL A 59 -18.43 11.17 5.03
C VAL A 59 -18.13 9.75 4.57
N SER A 60 -19.00 8.77 4.86
CA SER A 60 -18.79 7.39 4.42
C SER A 60 -18.83 7.25 2.90
N THR A 61 -19.70 7.98 2.19
CA THR A 61 -19.70 8.04 0.72
C THR A 61 -18.40 8.65 0.17
N ALA A 62 -17.89 9.72 0.77
CA ALA A 62 -16.62 10.34 0.38
C ALA A 62 -15.43 9.39 0.61
N ILE A 63 -15.41 8.68 1.75
CA ILE A 63 -14.41 7.65 2.04
C ILE A 63 -14.48 6.52 1.02
N ALA A 64 -15.68 6.02 0.71
CA ALA A 64 -15.86 4.95 -0.27
C ALA A 64 -15.32 5.36 -1.65
N SER A 65 -15.63 6.58 -2.09
CA SER A 65 -15.17 7.12 -3.38
C SER A 65 -13.66 7.30 -3.42
N ALA A 66 -13.05 7.85 -2.36
CA ALA A 66 -11.60 8.00 -2.26
C ALA A 66 -10.88 6.64 -2.25
N ALA A 67 -11.39 5.68 -1.46
CA ALA A 67 -10.83 4.34 -1.39
C ALA A 67 -10.97 3.58 -2.72
N ALA A 68 -12.09 3.74 -3.43
CA ALA A 68 -12.28 3.16 -4.75
C ALA A 68 -11.29 3.73 -5.79
N LEU A 69 -11.00 5.04 -5.77
CA LEU A 69 -9.97 5.65 -6.62
C LEU A 69 -8.58 5.09 -6.31
N VAL A 70 -8.24 4.95 -5.03
CA VAL A 70 -6.96 4.34 -4.62
C VAL A 70 -6.89 2.88 -5.08
N ALA A 71 -7.97 2.11 -4.92
CA ALA A 71 -8.03 0.73 -5.41
C ALA A 71 -7.80 0.66 -6.91
N SER A 72 -8.49 1.50 -7.70
CA SER A 72 -8.33 1.57 -9.15
C SER A 72 -6.88 1.88 -9.55
N HIS A 73 -6.25 2.85 -8.89
CA HIS A 73 -4.88 3.22 -9.22
C HIS A 73 -3.86 2.14 -8.81
N CYS A 74 -4.09 1.44 -7.70
CA CYS A 74 -3.24 0.31 -7.31
C CYS A 74 -3.39 -0.90 -8.26
N ILE A 75 -4.58 -1.10 -8.83
CA ILE A 75 -4.82 -2.13 -9.87
C ILE A 75 -4.04 -1.77 -11.14
N GLU A 76 -4.15 -0.53 -11.61
CA GLU A 76 -3.39 -0.03 -12.78
C GLU A 76 -1.89 -0.23 -12.58
N ILE A 77 -1.34 0.17 -11.43
CA ILE A 77 0.07 -0.07 -11.10
C ILE A 77 0.40 -1.57 -11.11
N ALA A 78 -0.47 -2.42 -10.56
CA ALA A 78 -0.22 -3.86 -10.54
C ALA A 78 -0.21 -4.45 -11.97
N GLU A 79 -1.13 -4.03 -12.84
CA GLU A 79 -1.22 -4.45 -14.24
C GLU A 79 -0.02 -3.97 -15.06
N ASP A 80 0.43 -2.73 -14.86
CA ASP A 80 1.67 -2.19 -15.46
C ASP A 80 2.90 -2.99 -15.01
N MET A 81 2.86 -3.54 -13.80
CA MET A 81 3.84 -4.47 -13.27
C MET A 81 3.59 -5.93 -13.70
N GLY A 82 2.68 -6.19 -14.63
CA GLY A 82 2.42 -7.52 -15.17
C GLY A 82 1.67 -8.47 -14.23
N ALA A 83 0.90 -7.93 -13.28
CA ALA A 83 -0.05 -8.74 -12.52
C ALA A 83 -1.14 -9.31 -13.44
N ASP A 84 -1.48 -10.57 -13.19
CA ASP A 84 -2.58 -11.23 -13.90
C ASP A 84 -3.94 -10.66 -13.45
N HIS A 85 -4.78 -10.27 -14.41
CA HIS A 85 -6.06 -9.62 -14.12
C HIS A 85 -7.01 -10.52 -13.32
N ASP A 86 -7.08 -11.83 -13.64
CA ASP A 86 -7.91 -12.78 -12.90
C ASP A 86 -7.42 -12.93 -11.45
N HIS A 87 -6.11 -12.89 -11.23
CA HIS A 87 -5.54 -12.87 -9.88
C HIS A 87 -5.95 -11.61 -9.11
N ILE A 88 -5.86 -10.43 -9.73
CA ILE A 88 -6.30 -9.16 -9.12
C ILE A 88 -7.78 -9.23 -8.73
N LEU A 89 -8.64 -9.63 -9.67
CA LEU A 89 -10.08 -9.78 -9.44
C LEU A 89 -10.37 -10.74 -8.28
N THR A 90 -9.67 -11.86 -8.22
CA THR A 90 -9.81 -12.84 -7.14
C THR A 90 -9.46 -12.24 -5.78
N VAL A 91 -8.34 -11.53 -5.69
CA VAL A 91 -7.91 -10.88 -4.44
C VAL A 91 -8.89 -9.78 -4.02
N VAL A 92 -9.30 -8.93 -4.95
CA VAL A 92 -10.26 -7.84 -4.69
C VAL A 92 -11.60 -8.39 -4.23
N ASN A 93 -12.16 -9.36 -4.96
CA ASN A 93 -13.42 -10.01 -4.58
C ASN A 93 -13.32 -10.65 -3.20
N SER A 94 -12.22 -11.37 -2.91
CA SER A 94 -11.98 -11.94 -1.58
C SER A 94 -11.90 -10.86 -0.49
N ALA A 95 -11.24 -9.74 -0.76
CA ALA A 95 -11.07 -8.67 0.21
C ALA A 95 -12.37 -7.92 0.50
N THR A 96 -13.22 -7.68 -0.52
CA THR A 96 -14.53 -7.03 -0.34
C THR A 96 -15.51 -7.85 0.51
N ASN A 97 -15.26 -9.15 0.69
CA ASN A 97 -16.02 -10.00 1.60
C ASN A 97 -15.67 -9.78 3.08
N ALA A 98 -14.65 -8.99 3.41
CA ALA A 98 -14.34 -8.59 4.78
C ALA A 98 -15.53 -7.83 5.42
N ARG A 99 -15.95 -8.26 6.61
CA ARG A 99 -17.15 -7.72 7.28
C ARG A 99 -16.84 -7.00 8.58
N THR A 100 -15.70 -7.29 9.19
CA THR A 100 -15.35 -6.79 10.52
C THR A 100 -14.15 -5.85 10.47
N ASN A 101 -14.05 -4.98 11.48
CA ASN A 101 -12.86 -4.14 11.66
C ASN A 101 -11.58 -4.99 11.84
N GLY A 102 -11.71 -6.19 12.42
CA GLY A 102 -10.60 -7.14 12.57
C GLY A 102 -10.10 -7.68 11.23
N ASP A 103 -11.02 -7.96 10.29
CA ASP A 103 -10.67 -8.39 8.94
C ASP A 103 -9.90 -7.29 8.19
N ILE A 104 -10.42 -6.05 8.23
CA ILE A 104 -9.76 -4.89 7.60
C ILE A 104 -8.37 -4.66 8.20
N MET A 105 -8.25 -4.75 9.52
CA MET A 105 -6.97 -4.58 10.21
C MET A 105 -5.97 -5.69 9.82
N THR A 106 -6.44 -6.93 9.65
CA THR A 106 -5.61 -8.06 9.21
C THR A 106 -5.16 -7.88 7.77
N LEU A 107 -6.06 -7.53 6.85
CA LEU A 107 -5.72 -7.23 5.46
C LEU A 107 -4.71 -6.08 5.38
N THR A 108 -4.92 -5.02 6.17
CA THR A 108 -4.02 -3.86 6.26
C THR A 108 -2.64 -4.26 6.77
N ALA A 109 -2.56 -5.09 7.82
CA ALA A 109 -1.29 -5.59 8.34
C ALA A 109 -0.55 -6.46 7.31
N GLY A 110 -1.28 -7.28 6.55
CA GLY A 110 -0.75 -8.06 5.43
C GLY A 110 -0.15 -7.16 4.34
N ALA A 111 -0.91 -6.17 3.88
CA ALA A 111 -0.45 -5.21 2.87
C ALA A 111 0.77 -4.39 3.35
N ALA A 112 0.78 -3.93 4.60
CA ALA A 112 1.92 -3.24 5.19
C ALA A 112 3.18 -4.13 5.24
N THR A 113 3.01 -5.42 5.52
CA THR A 113 4.10 -6.41 5.50
C THR A 113 4.63 -6.61 4.09
N ALA A 114 3.74 -6.74 3.09
CA ALA A 114 4.12 -6.86 1.68
C ALA A 114 4.92 -5.64 1.19
N LEU A 115 4.45 -4.42 1.51
CA LEU A 115 5.15 -3.16 1.20
C LEU A 115 6.54 -3.12 1.82
N ARG A 116 6.67 -3.49 3.10
CA ARG A 116 7.97 -3.52 3.80
C ARG A 116 8.90 -4.56 3.20
N GLY A 117 8.37 -5.72 2.81
CA GLY A 117 9.11 -6.77 2.12
C GLY A 117 9.64 -6.29 0.76
N ALA A 118 8.78 -5.66 -0.04
CA ALA A 118 9.15 -5.08 -1.33
C ALA A 118 10.23 -3.99 -1.19
N ALA A 119 10.07 -3.06 -0.24
CA ALA A 119 11.06 -2.01 0.03
C ALA A 119 12.42 -2.58 0.47
N THR A 120 12.41 -3.61 1.33
CA THR A 120 13.64 -4.28 1.78
C THR A 120 14.36 -4.95 0.62
N LEU A 121 13.62 -5.62 -0.27
CA LEU A 121 14.19 -6.26 -1.45
C LEU A 121 14.78 -5.24 -2.43
N ARG A 122 14.07 -4.13 -2.67
CA ARG A 122 14.54 -3.00 -3.49
C ARG A 122 15.83 -2.40 -2.95
N ALA A 123 15.89 -2.14 -1.64
CA ALA A 123 17.09 -1.59 -0.99
C ALA A 123 18.31 -2.52 -1.14
N ARG A 124 18.11 -3.83 -1.07
CA ARG A 124 19.18 -4.82 -1.30
C ARG A 124 19.69 -4.79 -2.74
N LEU A 125 18.78 -4.68 -3.72
CA LEU A 125 19.13 -4.59 -5.13
C LEU A 125 19.94 -3.31 -5.44
N GLN A 126 19.51 -2.18 -4.88
CA GLN A 126 20.25 -0.91 -5.04
C GLN A 126 21.63 -0.95 -4.38
N LYS A 127 21.75 -1.59 -3.22
CA LYS A 127 23.02 -1.75 -2.51
C LYS A 127 24.03 -2.59 -3.31
N THR A 128 23.59 -3.61 -4.05
CA THR A 128 24.46 -4.34 -4.99
C THR A 128 24.92 -3.49 -6.18
N THR A 129 24.10 -2.54 -6.63
CA THR A 129 24.47 -1.62 -7.73
C THR A 129 25.49 -0.58 -7.29
N THR A 130 25.41 -0.07 -6.06
CA THR A 130 26.39 0.89 -5.50
C THR A 130 27.74 0.28 -5.13
N PHE A 131 27.84 -1.04 -4.92
CA PHE A 131 29.15 -1.70 -4.80
C PHE A 131 29.86 -1.94 -6.14
N ALA A 132 29.13 -1.88 -7.27
CA ALA A 132 29.66 -2.13 -8.61
C ALA A 132 30.03 -0.85 -9.38
N LEU A 133 29.55 0.31 -8.92
CA LEU A 133 29.88 1.62 -9.44
C LEU A 133 30.58 2.39 -8.32
N GLY A 134 31.86 2.66 -8.49
CA GLY A 134 32.59 3.56 -7.61
C GLY A 134 31.85 4.89 -7.46
N ASP A 135 31.92 5.42 -6.24
CA ASP A 135 31.53 6.75 -5.79
C ASP A 135 31.28 7.76 -6.92
N GLU A 136 30.01 8.12 -7.16
CA GLU A 136 29.61 9.42 -7.69
C GLU A 136 28.21 9.78 -7.17
N LYS A 137 28.12 11.02 -6.73
CA LYS A 137 27.07 11.69 -5.97
C LYS A 137 25.80 11.97 -6.78
N GLY A 138 24.64 11.66 -6.19
CA GLY A 138 23.41 12.47 -6.30
C GLY A 138 22.38 12.07 -7.34
N GLU A 139 21.24 11.54 -6.88
CA GLU A 139 19.89 12.13 -7.08
C GLU A 139 18.84 11.19 -6.46
N ALA A 140 18.60 11.37 -5.15
CA ALA A 140 17.46 10.77 -4.44
C ALA A 140 16.35 11.82 -4.31
N GLY A 141 15.97 12.46 -5.42
CA GLY A 141 15.12 13.67 -5.40
C GLY A 141 13.61 13.40 -5.40
N ASN A 142 13.15 12.27 -5.93
CA ASN A 142 11.71 12.12 -6.23
C ASN A 142 10.99 10.97 -5.50
N GLU A 143 11.73 10.00 -4.95
CA GLU A 143 11.17 8.82 -4.27
C GLU A 143 11.02 8.99 -2.74
N VAL A 144 11.64 10.05 -2.21
CA VAL A 144 11.68 10.35 -0.77
C VAL A 144 10.32 10.83 -0.27
N ASN A 145 9.54 11.54 -1.09
CA ASN A 145 8.23 12.05 -0.68
C ASN A 145 7.19 10.94 -0.45
N VAL A 146 7.17 9.89 -1.29
CA VAL A 146 6.28 8.74 -1.11
C VAL A 146 6.67 7.93 0.12
N SER A 147 7.98 7.81 0.39
CA SER A 147 8.51 7.12 1.58
C SER A 147 8.19 7.84 2.89
N THR A 148 8.08 9.18 2.88
CA THR A 148 7.68 9.97 4.07
C THR A 148 6.21 9.77 4.40
N ALA A 149 5.32 9.73 3.40
CA ALA A 149 3.90 9.44 3.60
C ALA A 149 3.66 8.01 4.11
N LEU A 150 4.41 7.03 3.61
CA LEU A 150 4.35 5.64 4.09
C LEU A 150 4.93 5.48 5.51
N ASN A 151 5.92 6.30 5.90
CA ASN A 151 6.44 6.34 7.28
C ASN A 151 5.38 6.80 8.29
N PHE A 152 4.49 7.72 7.94
CA PHE A 152 3.42 8.17 8.83
C PHE A 152 2.49 7.01 9.24
N VAL A 153 2.16 6.13 8.29
CA VAL A 153 1.34 4.92 8.51
C VAL A 153 2.15 3.83 9.22
N THR A 154 3.43 3.67 8.87
CA THR A 154 4.29 2.59 9.37
C THR A 154 4.80 2.83 10.79
N THR A 155 5.04 4.09 11.16
CA THR A 155 5.59 4.50 12.46
C THR A 155 4.49 4.96 13.43
N GLY A 156 3.22 5.00 12.98
CA GLY A 156 2.08 5.41 13.80
C GLY A 156 2.27 6.83 14.29
N GLY A 157 2.07 7.81 13.41
CA GLY A 157 2.20 9.23 13.74
C GLY A 157 1.49 9.56 15.07
N GLU A 158 2.18 10.26 15.97
CA GLU A 158 1.68 10.71 17.27
C GLU A 158 0.38 11.54 17.11
N LEU A 159 -0.78 10.89 17.01
CA LEU A 159 -2.09 11.55 16.95
C LEU A 159 -2.70 11.80 18.34
N LEU A 160 -1.89 11.79 19.40
CA LEU A 160 -2.34 11.91 20.79
C LEU A 160 -1.57 12.98 21.57
N LYS A 161 -1.47 14.22 21.06
CA LYS A 161 -0.95 15.36 21.86
C LYS A 161 -1.70 16.69 21.69
N ARG A 162 -3.04 16.66 21.56
CA ARG A 162 -3.87 17.89 21.66
C ARG A 162 -5.15 17.73 22.48
N THR A 163 -5.10 17.07 23.64
CA THR A 163 -6.13 17.27 24.68
C THR A 163 -5.52 17.34 26.07
N ARG A 164 -4.75 18.39 26.35
CA ARG A 164 -4.71 19.01 27.69
C ARG A 164 -4.08 20.40 27.60
N LYS A 165 -4.84 21.38 27.08
CA LYS A 165 -4.58 22.77 27.44
C LYS A 165 -5.24 23.02 28.80
N GLY A 166 -4.48 22.75 29.85
CA GLY A 166 -4.67 23.48 31.11
C GLY A 166 -4.09 24.88 30.93
N GLY A 167 -4.71 25.88 31.54
CA GLY A 167 -4.14 27.23 31.66
C GLY A 167 -5.23 28.29 31.73
N GLY A 168 -5.49 28.78 32.95
CA GLY A 168 -6.39 29.87 33.28
C GLY A 168 -7.12 29.58 34.57
#